data_AF-D9QG73-F1
#
_entry.id   AF-D9QG73-F1
#
_cell.length_a   1.000
_cell.length_b   1.000
_cell.length_c   1.000
_cell.angle_alpha   90.00
_cell.angle_beta   90.00
_cell.angle_gamma   90.00
#
_symmetry.space_group_name_H-M   'P 1'
#
loop_
_entity.id
_entity.type
_entity.pdbx_description
1 polymer ?
#
loop_
_entity_poly.entity_id
_entity_poly.type
_entity_poly.pdbx_seq_one_letter_code
_entity_poly.pdbx_strand_id
1 'polypeptide(L)'
;MTDAAPRHKRSGLFAPIGLFLIALAVWSGWWFYLAHQVQTRLVAQVEAMRGSGWTVAYTGLGTSGWPFRVRLEAGNVSVTAPSGHALAAPQLAAEANAWNPDKWVIAADDGLVLNRAGKGKVAIGAPYIRASVHGLSQRWPNLAVELQQPVFTVHQGAEVFPISRAGKIEFYLRPHLAPSTTPGVENSVDVLFRLIDAEGRPGGPVEGMARNGKLTAQIETVVEDANRLQGADAAGIFSAWTRAGGRFTAVRGELSAGDSAATLSSDVLSATPDGRLQGTVALQARQPMAAIAGLAGSGSGAVNRAGAAGATAAAAVQGNEDVNLSLVFREGRTFLGPFALAPAPKLF
;
A
#
# COMPACT_ATOMS: atom_id res chain seq x y z
N MET A 1 -25.02 -84.31 -8.11
CA MET A 1 -24.32 -83.41 -7.18
C MET A 1 -23.91 -82.18 -7.98
N THR A 2 -24.70 -81.12 -7.91
CA THR A 2 -24.43 -79.85 -8.59
C THR A 2 -23.68 -78.93 -7.63
N ASP A 3 -22.41 -78.68 -7.94
CA ASP A 3 -21.56 -77.76 -7.21
C ASP A 3 -21.91 -76.32 -7.64
N ALA A 4 -22.34 -75.47 -6.70
CA ALA A 4 -22.76 -74.11 -6.98
C ALA A 4 -21.57 -73.15 -6.79
N ALA A 5 -21.12 -72.54 -7.90
CA ALA A 5 -20.00 -71.60 -7.88
C ALA A 5 -20.25 -70.41 -6.92
N PRO A 6 -19.24 -70.01 -6.12
CA PRO A 6 -19.41 -68.96 -5.10
C PRO A 6 -19.67 -67.60 -5.75
N ARG A 7 -20.84 -67.03 -5.51
CA ARG A 7 -21.19 -65.65 -5.90
C ARG A 7 -20.43 -64.65 -5.03
N HIS A 8 -19.38 -64.03 -5.58
CA HIS A 8 -18.72 -62.90 -4.94
C HIS A 8 -19.71 -61.76 -4.70
N LYS A 9 -19.86 -61.35 -3.42
CA LYS A 9 -20.70 -60.22 -3.03
C LYS A 9 -20.16 -58.93 -3.64
N ARG A 10 -20.90 -58.35 -4.60
CA ARG A 10 -20.61 -57.06 -5.25
C ARG A 10 -20.67 -55.84 -4.30
N SER A 11 -21.00 -56.05 -3.02
CA SER A 11 -21.07 -54.99 -1.99
C SER A 11 -19.72 -54.33 -1.69
N GLY A 12 -18.60 -55.04 -1.91
CA GLY A 12 -17.26 -54.46 -1.78
C GLY A 12 -16.94 -53.37 -2.80
N LEU A 13 -17.65 -53.33 -3.94
CA LEU A 13 -17.46 -52.31 -4.99
C LEU A 13 -18.18 -50.99 -4.66
N PHE A 14 -19.29 -51.04 -3.93
CA PHE A 14 -20.08 -49.86 -3.55
C PHE A 14 -19.62 -49.22 -2.24
N ALA A 15 -18.91 -49.95 -1.38
CA ALA A 15 -18.32 -49.41 -0.16
C ALA A 15 -17.42 -48.17 -0.39
N PRO A 16 -16.47 -48.16 -1.34
CA PRO A 16 -15.67 -46.96 -1.63
C PRO A 16 -16.51 -45.80 -2.19
N ILE A 17 -17.55 -46.10 -2.99
CA ILE A 17 -18.47 -45.09 -3.52
C ILE A 17 -19.28 -44.45 -2.39
N GLY A 18 -19.83 -45.26 -1.48
CA GLY A 18 -20.56 -44.78 -0.31
C GLY A 18 -19.68 -43.91 0.59
N LEU A 19 -18.44 -44.34 0.86
CA LEU A 19 -17.48 -43.55 1.62
C LEU A 19 -17.15 -42.22 0.93
N PHE A 20 -16.94 -42.25 -0.39
CA PHE A 20 -16.71 -41.05 -1.19
C PHE A 20 -17.90 -40.08 -1.12
N LEU A 21 -19.13 -40.57 -1.23
CA LEU A 21 -20.33 -39.74 -1.12
C LEU A 21 -20.48 -39.12 0.27
N ILE A 22 -20.17 -39.87 1.34
CA ILE A 22 -20.16 -39.34 2.71
C ILE A 22 -19.10 -38.24 2.84
N ALA A 23 -17.88 -38.48 2.36
CA ALA A 23 -16.81 -37.49 2.38
C ALA A 23 -17.19 -36.22 1.60
N LEU A 24 -17.81 -36.37 0.43
CA LEU A 24 -18.31 -35.26 -0.39
C LEU A 24 -19.42 -34.49 0.33
N ALA A 25 -20.34 -35.18 1.00
CA ALA A 25 -21.41 -34.54 1.77
C ALA A 25 -20.87 -33.76 2.97
N VAL A 26 -19.94 -34.34 3.74
CA VAL A 26 -19.26 -33.67 4.86
C VAL A 26 -18.49 -32.45 4.36
N TRP A 27 -17.72 -32.59 3.27
CA TRP A 27 -16.98 -31.48 2.68
C TRP A 27 -17.89 -30.36 2.18
N SER A 28 -18.99 -30.72 1.53
CA SER A 28 -19.97 -29.73 1.06
C SER A 28 -20.60 -28.99 2.24
N GLY A 29 -21.01 -29.70 3.30
CA GLY A 29 -21.52 -29.09 4.53
C GLY A 29 -20.51 -28.13 5.17
N TRP A 30 -19.25 -28.54 5.28
CA TRP A 30 -18.16 -27.68 5.75
C TRP A 30 -18.00 -26.41 4.89
N TRP A 31 -17.99 -26.56 3.56
CA TRP A 31 -17.81 -25.43 2.65
C TRP A 31 -18.96 -24.41 2.77
N PHE A 32 -20.21 -24.87 2.84
CA PHE A 32 -21.37 -23.98 3.02
C PHE A 32 -21.33 -23.28 4.39
N TYR A 33 -20.91 -23.98 5.45
CA TYR A 33 -20.68 -23.35 6.76
C TYR A 33 -19.62 -22.25 6.68
N LEU A 34 -18.48 -22.52 6.03
CA LEU A 34 -17.40 -21.55 5.87
C LEU A 34 -17.86 -20.32 5.06
N ALA A 35 -18.53 -20.54 3.93
CA ALA A 35 -19.10 -19.48 3.09
C ALA A 35 -20.05 -18.57 3.89
N HIS A 36 -20.93 -19.17 4.70
CA HIS A 36 -21.87 -18.43 5.54
C HIS A 36 -21.18 -17.64 6.67
N GLN A 37 -20.16 -18.23 7.30
CA GLN A 37 -19.36 -17.57 8.34
C GLN A 37 -18.62 -16.34 7.80
N VAL A 38 -18.01 -16.48 6.62
CA VAL A 38 -17.31 -15.39 5.95
C VAL A 38 -18.27 -14.24 5.64
N GLN A 39 -19.43 -14.52 5.07
CA GLN A 39 -20.43 -13.51 4.75
C GLN A 39 -20.93 -12.79 6.01
N THR A 40 -21.25 -13.54 7.07
CA THR A 40 -21.70 -12.98 8.35
C THR A 40 -20.65 -12.06 8.98
N ARG A 41 -19.38 -12.48 9.00
CA ARG A 41 -18.27 -11.68 9.52
C ARG A 41 -18.01 -10.43 8.68
N LEU A 42 -18.10 -10.53 7.35
CA LEU A 42 -17.96 -9.37 6.47
C LEU A 42 -19.05 -8.33 6.76
N VAL A 43 -20.31 -8.74 6.87
CA VAL A 43 -21.42 -7.84 7.19
C VAL A 43 -21.21 -7.19 8.55
N ALA A 44 -20.85 -7.97 9.58
CA ALA A 44 -20.57 -7.44 10.92
C ALA A 44 -19.41 -6.42 10.91
N GLN A 45 -18.34 -6.69 10.16
CA GLN A 45 -17.21 -5.77 10.02
C GLN A 45 -17.60 -4.48 9.30
N VAL A 46 -18.41 -4.58 8.24
CA VAL A 46 -18.94 -3.40 7.52
C VAL A 46 -19.78 -2.53 8.45
N GLU A 47 -20.64 -3.13 9.29
CA GLU A 47 -21.41 -2.38 10.30
C GLU A 47 -20.52 -1.74 11.37
N ALA A 48 -19.48 -2.43 11.83
CA ALA A 48 -18.50 -1.85 12.75
C ALA A 48 -17.75 -0.65 12.13
N MET A 49 -17.39 -0.74 10.84
CA MET A 49 -16.80 0.37 10.10
C MET A 49 -17.78 1.54 9.98
N ARG A 50 -19.05 1.28 9.66
CA ARG A 50 -20.11 2.31 9.63
C ARG A 50 -20.30 2.98 10.99
N GLY A 51 -20.29 2.21 12.08
CA GLY A 51 -20.34 2.73 13.45
C GLY A 51 -19.16 3.61 13.86
N SER A 52 -18.01 3.49 13.17
CA SER A 52 -16.83 4.35 13.36
C SER A 52 -16.74 5.49 12.34
N GLY A 53 -17.83 5.78 11.61
CA GLY A 53 -17.95 6.93 10.70
C GLY A 53 -17.53 6.65 9.25
N TRP A 54 -17.21 5.41 8.89
CA TRP A 54 -16.95 5.05 7.50
C TRP A 54 -18.24 4.94 6.70
N THR A 55 -18.20 5.32 5.43
CA THR A 55 -19.30 5.03 4.50
C THR A 55 -18.89 3.90 3.58
N VAL A 56 -19.49 2.72 3.76
CA VAL A 56 -19.26 1.54 2.94
C VAL A 56 -20.52 1.22 2.14
N ALA A 57 -20.40 1.09 0.83
CA ALA A 57 -21.48 0.70 -0.09
C ALA A 57 -20.98 -0.35 -1.08
N TYR A 58 -21.86 -1.28 -1.47
CA TYR A 58 -21.61 -2.30 -2.49
C TYR A 58 -22.94 -2.84 -3.01
N THR A 59 -22.89 -3.51 -4.16
CA THR A 59 -24.06 -4.13 -4.82
C THR A 59 -23.78 -5.61 -5.10
N GLY A 60 -24.79 -6.46 -4.91
CA GLY A 60 -24.73 -7.88 -5.30
C GLY A 60 -23.57 -8.67 -4.69
N LEU A 61 -23.53 -8.84 -3.37
CA LEU A 61 -22.54 -9.70 -2.71
C LEU A 61 -22.85 -11.18 -2.98
N GLY A 62 -22.03 -11.83 -3.80
CA GLY A 62 -22.11 -13.24 -4.13
C GLY A 62 -20.97 -14.05 -3.51
N THR A 63 -21.22 -15.34 -3.25
CA THR A 63 -20.21 -16.28 -2.77
C THR A 63 -20.16 -17.51 -3.68
N SER A 64 -18.97 -17.87 -4.16
CA SER A 64 -18.72 -19.00 -5.07
C SER A 64 -17.40 -19.72 -4.73
N GLY A 65 -17.02 -20.74 -5.50
CA GLY A 65 -15.70 -21.37 -5.40
C GLY A 65 -15.64 -22.80 -4.86
N TRP A 66 -16.79 -23.42 -4.57
CA TRP A 66 -16.86 -24.84 -4.20
C TRP A 66 -16.14 -25.71 -5.26
N PRO A 67 -15.37 -26.74 -4.87
CA PRO A 67 -15.13 -27.18 -3.49
C PRO A 67 -13.87 -26.56 -2.83
N PHE A 68 -13.00 -25.88 -3.58
CA PHE A 68 -11.62 -25.64 -3.13
C PHE A 68 -11.35 -24.25 -2.56
N ARG A 69 -12.20 -23.26 -2.86
CA ARG A 69 -12.03 -21.87 -2.46
C ARG A 69 -13.35 -21.24 -2.04
N VAL A 70 -13.26 -20.19 -1.24
CA VAL A 70 -14.37 -19.27 -0.99
C VAL A 70 -14.01 -17.99 -1.71
N ARG A 71 -14.82 -17.63 -2.70
CA ARG A 71 -14.67 -16.43 -3.51
C ARG A 71 -15.88 -15.54 -3.29
N LEU A 72 -15.64 -14.34 -2.79
CA LEU A 72 -16.63 -13.28 -2.62
C LEU A 72 -16.50 -12.32 -3.79
N GLU A 73 -17.61 -11.93 -4.37
CA GLU A 73 -17.65 -10.94 -5.44
C GLU A 73 -18.69 -9.88 -5.10
N ALA A 74 -18.33 -8.62 -5.30
CA ALA A 74 -19.23 -7.49 -5.11
C ALA A 74 -18.98 -6.42 -6.17
N GLY A 75 -20.07 -5.86 -6.71
CA GLY A 75 -20.02 -4.76 -7.67
C GLY A 75 -20.17 -3.40 -7.00
N ASN A 76 -19.70 -2.35 -7.66
CA ASN A 76 -19.82 -0.95 -7.24
C ASN A 76 -19.40 -0.71 -5.78
N VAL A 77 -18.29 -1.33 -5.36
CA VAL A 77 -17.76 -1.19 -4.01
C VAL A 77 -17.26 0.24 -3.85
N SER A 78 -17.67 0.91 -2.77
CA SER A 78 -17.21 2.23 -2.38
C SER A 78 -16.97 2.25 -0.88
N VAL A 79 -15.76 2.61 -0.48
CA VAL A 79 -15.34 2.74 0.91
C VAL A 79 -14.79 4.15 1.10
N THR A 80 -15.50 4.97 1.87
CA THR A 80 -15.12 6.34 2.20
C THR A 80 -14.77 6.43 3.68
N ALA A 81 -13.54 6.85 3.96
CA ALA A 81 -13.06 7.15 5.29
C ALA A 81 -13.60 8.51 5.77
N PRO A 82 -13.77 8.71 7.08
CA PRO A 82 -14.17 10.01 7.62
C PRO A 82 -13.18 11.16 7.28
N SER A 83 -11.92 10.85 6.99
CA SER A 83 -10.92 11.79 6.45
C SER A 83 -11.26 12.37 5.06
N GLY A 84 -12.30 11.84 4.40
CA GLY A 84 -12.67 12.19 3.03
C GLY A 84 -11.91 11.40 1.96
N HIS A 85 -10.91 10.59 2.33
CA HIS A 85 -10.33 9.62 1.42
C HIS A 85 -11.37 8.55 1.07
N ALA A 86 -11.43 8.16 -0.20
CA ALA A 86 -12.33 7.09 -0.62
C ALA A 86 -11.69 6.21 -1.68
N LEU A 87 -12.01 4.94 -1.66
CA LEU A 87 -11.68 3.98 -2.70
C LEU A 87 -12.97 3.44 -3.28
N ALA A 88 -13.08 3.44 -4.61
CA ALA A 88 -14.18 2.81 -5.31
C ALA A 88 -13.67 1.83 -6.37
N ALA A 89 -14.39 0.72 -6.56
CA ALA A 89 -14.09 -0.32 -7.53
C ALA A 89 -15.39 -0.75 -8.24
N PRO A 90 -15.43 -0.81 -9.58
CA PRO A 90 -16.59 -1.32 -10.31
C PRO A 90 -16.89 -2.78 -9.95
N GLN A 91 -15.85 -3.58 -9.80
CA GLN A 91 -15.91 -4.98 -9.36
C GLN A 91 -14.75 -5.25 -8.40
N LEU A 92 -15.04 -5.97 -7.33
CA LEU A 92 -14.04 -6.44 -6.38
C LEU A 92 -14.29 -7.92 -6.10
N ALA A 93 -13.24 -8.72 -6.26
CA ALA A 93 -13.25 -10.13 -5.88
C ALA A 93 -12.28 -10.36 -4.72
N ALA A 94 -12.67 -11.17 -3.76
CA ALA A 94 -11.81 -11.61 -2.66
C ALA A 94 -11.89 -13.13 -2.54
N GLU A 95 -10.76 -13.82 -2.52
CA GLU A 95 -10.72 -15.28 -2.46
C GLU A 95 -9.76 -15.80 -1.39
N ALA A 96 -10.16 -16.89 -0.75
CA ALA A 96 -9.34 -17.66 0.18
C ALA A 96 -9.52 -19.16 -0.07
N ASN A 97 -8.50 -19.95 0.25
CA ASN A 97 -8.59 -21.40 0.14
C ASN A 97 -9.53 -21.97 1.21
N ALA A 98 -10.42 -22.90 0.84
CA ALA A 98 -11.39 -23.48 1.78
C ALA A 98 -10.73 -24.29 2.92
N TRP A 99 -9.52 -24.79 2.69
CA TRP A 99 -8.70 -25.51 3.68
C TRP A 99 -7.75 -24.59 4.46
N ASN A 100 -7.59 -23.33 4.05
CA ASN A 100 -6.77 -22.32 4.72
C ASN A 100 -7.38 -20.92 4.55
N PRO A 101 -8.44 -20.60 5.32
CA PRO A 101 -9.20 -19.36 5.18
C PRO A 101 -8.48 -18.12 5.75
N ASP A 102 -7.24 -18.26 6.23
CA ASP A 102 -6.45 -17.15 6.80
C ASP A 102 -5.71 -16.33 5.74
N LYS A 103 -5.59 -16.84 4.51
CA LYS A 103 -4.91 -16.17 3.41
C LYS A 103 -5.92 -15.72 2.36
N TRP A 104 -6.07 -14.41 2.25
CA TRP A 104 -6.98 -13.79 1.30
C TRP A 104 -6.21 -13.09 0.20
N VAL A 105 -6.70 -13.22 -1.02
CA VAL A 105 -6.27 -12.45 -2.19
C VAL A 105 -7.47 -11.65 -2.67
N ILE A 106 -7.29 -10.34 -2.79
CA ILE A 106 -8.29 -9.39 -3.24
C ILE A 106 -7.82 -8.87 -4.60
N ALA A 107 -8.72 -8.81 -5.58
CA ALA A 107 -8.44 -8.35 -6.93
C ALA A 107 -9.48 -7.30 -7.36
N ALA A 108 -9.00 -6.25 -8.04
CA ALA A 108 -9.81 -5.23 -8.70
C ALA A 108 -9.42 -5.15 -10.18
N ASP A 109 -10.01 -6.04 -10.98
CA ASP A 109 -9.62 -6.25 -12.37
C ASP A 109 -10.08 -5.09 -13.29
N ASP A 110 -11.17 -4.41 -12.92
CA ASP A 110 -11.73 -3.27 -13.67
C ASP A 110 -11.17 -1.90 -13.22
N GLY A 111 -10.07 -1.92 -12.47
CA GLY A 111 -9.43 -0.71 -11.94
C GLY A 111 -10.08 -0.15 -10.68
N LEU A 112 -9.54 0.97 -10.21
CA LEU A 112 -9.95 1.64 -8.98
C LEU A 112 -10.10 3.15 -9.19
N VAL A 113 -10.91 3.80 -8.37
CA VAL A 113 -10.96 5.26 -8.27
C VAL A 113 -10.61 5.67 -6.85
N LEU A 114 -9.56 6.48 -6.71
CA LEU A 114 -9.11 7.03 -5.45
C LEU A 114 -9.56 8.49 -5.31
N ASN A 115 -10.36 8.79 -4.29
CA ASN A 115 -10.60 10.15 -3.83
C ASN A 115 -9.54 10.56 -2.81
N ARG A 116 -8.87 11.68 -3.06
CA ARG A 116 -7.71 12.15 -2.29
C ARG A 116 -8.06 13.36 -1.40
N ALA A 117 -9.12 13.23 -0.60
CA ALA A 117 -9.54 14.20 0.43
C ALA A 117 -9.29 15.69 0.05
N GLY A 118 -10.15 16.24 -0.82
CA GLY A 118 -10.03 17.63 -1.29
C GLY A 118 -9.17 17.83 -2.54
N LYS A 119 -8.27 16.91 -2.87
CA LYS A 119 -7.45 16.96 -4.11
C LYS A 119 -8.15 16.35 -5.33
N GLY A 120 -9.41 15.96 -5.19
CA GLY A 120 -10.21 15.32 -6.23
C GLY A 120 -9.84 13.86 -6.51
N LYS A 121 -10.51 13.29 -7.52
CA LYS A 121 -10.50 11.86 -7.85
C LYS A 121 -9.44 11.52 -8.90
N VAL A 122 -8.82 10.35 -8.75
CA VAL A 122 -7.90 9.75 -9.72
C VAL A 122 -8.37 8.34 -10.01
N ALA A 123 -8.68 8.06 -11.27
CA ALA A 123 -8.89 6.71 -11.76
C ALA A 123 -7.53 6.03 -11.98
N ILE A 124 -7.43 4.78 -11.55
CA ILE A 124 -6.26 3.92 -11.60
C ILE A 124 -6.66 2.71 -12.44
N GLY A 125 -6.25 2.72 -13.71
CA GLY A 125 -6.42 1.57 -14.60
C GLY A 125 -5.16 0.73 -14.59
N ALA A 126 -5.29 -0.59 -14.47
CA ALA A 126 -4.16 -1.52 -14.51
C ALA A 126 -4.66 -2.90 -14.95
N PRO A 127 -3.86 -3.70 -15.68
CA PRO A 127 -4.21 -5.09 -15.97
C PRO A 127 -4.43 -5.94 -14.73
N TYR A 128 -3.69 -5.64 -13.65
CA TYR A 128 -3.80 -6.34 -12.37
C TYR A 128 -3.64 -5.36 -11.21
N ILE A 129 -4.66 -5.30 -10.36
CA ILE A 129 -4.58 -4.69 -9.03
C ILE A 129 -4.91 -5.79 -8.03
N ARG A 130 -3.92 -6.14 -7.20
CA ARG A 130 -4.05 -7.22 -6.22
C ARG A 130 -3.65 -6.74 -4.85
N ALA A 131 -4.38 -7.17 -3.84
CA ALA A 131 -3.92 -7.16 -2.47
C ALA A 131 -3.92 -8.60 -1.94
N SER A 132 -3.03 -8.92 -1.02
CA SER A 132 -3.08 -10.15 -0.27
C SER A 132 -2.92 -9.84 1.21
N VAL A 133 -3.69 -10.54 2.03
CA VAL A 133 -3.65 -10.39 3.48
C VAL A 133 -3.60 -11.77 4.13
N HIS A 134 -2.70 -11.94 5.11
CA HIS A 134 -2.61 -13.18 5.86
C HIS A 134 -2.14 -12.97 7.30
N GLY A 135 -2.29 -14.00 8.13
CA GLY A 135 -2.03 -13.89 9.56
C GLY A 135 -3.09 -13.03 10.26
N LEU A 136 -4.36 -13.23 9.89
CA LEU A 136 -5.50 -12.44 10.41
C LEU A 136 -5.71 -12.58 11.94
N SER A 137 -5.10 -13.59 12.56
CA SER A 137 -5.07 -13.78 14.02
C SER A 137 -3.93 -13.03 14.73
N GLN A 138 -2.97 -12.50 13.97
CA GLN A 138 -1.90 -11.66 14.50
C GLN A 138 -2.47 -10.27 14.81
N ARG A 139 -1.81 -9.52 15.70
CA ARG A 139 -2.19 -8.12 15.97
C ARG A 139 -2.12 -7.26 14.71
N TRP A 140 -1.10 -7.50 13.90
CA TRP A 140 -0.91 -6.91 12.59
C TRP A 140 -0.90 -8.03 11.54
N PRO A 141 -1.83 -8.04 10.59
CA PRO A 141 -1.73 -8.97 9.48
C PRO A 141 -0.59 -8.56 8.56
N ASN A 142 -0.09 -9.53 7.80
CA ASN A 142 0.81 -9.28 6.69
C ASN A 142 -0.04 -8.82 5.50
N LEU A 143 0.26 -7.66 4.94
CA LEU A 143 -0.42 -7.07 3.80
C LEU A 143 0.58 -6.87 2.66
N ALA A 144 0.20 -7.26 1.45
CA ALA A 144 0.90 -6.89 0.23
C ALA A 144 -0.11 -6.30 -0.75
N VAL A 145 0.21 -5.18 -1.39
CA VAL A 145 -0.57 -4.55 -2.45
C VAL A 145 0.33 -4.40 -3.66
N GLU A 146 -0.16 -4.79 -4.82
CA GLU A 146 0.57 -4.79 -6.08
C GLU A 146 -0.32 -4.24 -7.19
N LEU A 147 0.21 -3.26 -7.92
CA LEU A 147 -0.38 -2.74 -9.15
C LEU A 147 0.63 -2.96 -10.26
N GLN A 148 0.26 -3.75 -11.26
CA GLN A 148 1.09 -3.99 -12.43
C GLN A 148 0.71 -2.99 -13.53
N GLN A 149 1.69 -2.28 -14.08
CA GLN A 149 1.49 -1.31 -15.16
C GLN A 149 0.34 -0.29 -14.93
N PRO A 150 0.24 0.37 -13.75
CA PRO A 150 -0.85 1.29 -13.49
C PRO A 150 -0.77 2.56 -14.35
N VAL A 151 -1.93 3.04 -14.78
CA VAL A 151 -2.14 4.31 -15.47
C VAL A 151 -3.09 5.17 -14.65
N PHE A 152 -2.70 6.43 -14.44
CA PHE A 152 -3.39 7.38 -13.57
C PHE A 152 -4.11 8.45 -14.41
N THR A 153 -5.43 8.52 -14.28
CA THR A 153 -6.27 9.50 -14.97
C THR A 153 -6.99 10.37 -13.95
N VAL A 154 -6.64 11.65 -13.89
CA VAL A 154 -7.30 12.63 -13.03
C VAL A 154 -8.69 12.98 -13.58
N HIS A 155 -9.69 13.04 -12.70
CA HIS A 155 -11.01 13.53 -13.06
C HIS A 155 -10.99 15.06 -13.24
N GLN A 156 -12.00 15.58 -13.96
CA GLN A 156 -12.16 17.03 -14.14
C GLN A 156 -12.21 17.75 -12.78
N GLY A 157 -11.44 18.84 -12.65
CA GLY A 157 -11.35 19.63 -11.43
C GLY A 157 -10.49 19.03 -10.31
N ALA A 158 -9.89 17.85 -10.51
CA ALA A 158 -8.94 17.27 -9.56
C ALA A 158 -7.54 17.90 -9.70
N GLU A 159 -6.80 17.98 -8.60
CA GLU A 159 -5.39 18.36 -8.64
C GLU A 159 -4.59 17.34 -9.47
N VAL A 160 -3.52 17.80 -10.12
CA VAL A 160 -2.67 16.93 -10.93
C VAL A 160 -2.06 15.81 -10.08
N PHE A 161 -2.13 14.56 -10.57
CA PHE A 161 -1.37 13.45 -9.99
C PHE A 161 0.05 13.44 -10.58
N PRO A 162 1.14 13.42 -9.77
CA PRO A 162 2.50 13.68 -10.27
C PRO A 162 3.00 12.74 -11.36
N ILE A 163 2.53 11.49 -11.35
CA ILE A 163 2.88 10.47 -12.33
C ILE A 163 1.69 10.17 -13.25
N SER A 164 1.98 9.78 -14.49
CA SER A 164 0.98 9.38 -15.48
C SER A 164 0.82 7.87 -15.54
N ARG A 165 1.92 7.13 -15.36
CA ARG A 165 1.97 5.66 -15.34
C ARG A 165 3.18 5.17 -14.56
N ALA A 166 3.23 3.89 -14.25
CA ALA A 166 4.42 3.21 -13.73
C ALA A 166 4.51 1.78 -14.27
N GLY A 167 5.68 1.16 -14.19
CA GLY A 167 5.83 -0.27 -14.49
C GLY A 167 5.23 -1.15 -13.40
N LYS A 168 5.45 -0.77 -12.13
CA LYS A 168 4.93 -1.50 -10.96
C LYS A 168 4.82 -0.60 -9.73
N ILE A 169 3.80 -0.83 -8.90
CA ILE A 169 3.73 -0.27 -7.54
C ILE A 169 3.51 -1.41 -6.56
N GLU A 170 4.32 -1.45 -5.51
CA GLU A 170 4.21 -2.44 -4.45
C GLU A 170 4.18 -1.75 -3.08
N PHE A 171 3.36 -2.27 -2.19
CA PHE A 171 3.32 -1.87 -0.79
C PHE A 171 3.26 -3.14 0.05
N TYR A 172 4.14 -3.26 1.04
CA TYR A 172 4.19 -4.36 1.97
C TYR A 172 4.14 -3.83 3.40
N LEU A 173 3.37 -4.51 4.24
CA LEU A 173 3.32 -4.30 5.67
C LEU A 173 3.35 -5.65 6.37
N ARG A 174 4.14 -5.76 7.44
CA ARG A 174 4.18 -6.95 8.30
C ARG A 174 4.51 -6.57 9.75
N PRO A 175 4.23 -7.44 10.74
CA PRO A 175 4.76 -7.26 12.09
C PRO A 175 6.28 -7.09 12.07
N HIS A 176 6.81 -6.17 12.89
CA HIS A 176 8.24 -5.96 13.02
C HIS A 176 8.90 -7.19 13.66
N LEU A 177 10.01 -7.65 13.09
CA LEU A 177 10.75 -8.82 13.57
C LEU A 177 12.03 -8.35 14.28
N ALA A 178 11.98 -8.31 15.61
CA ALA A 178 13.13 -8.06 16.48
C ALA A 178 13.05 -8.96 17.72
N PRO A 179 14.13 -9.08 18.53
CA PRO A 179 14.09 -9.81 19.79
C PRO A 179 12.91 -9.37 20.66
N SER A 180 12.24 -10.31 21.34
CA SER A 180 11.08 -10.01 22.19
C SER A 180 11.41 -9.11 23.40
N THR A 181 12.70 -8.93 23.69
CA THR A 181 13.21 -8.00 24.69
C THR A 181 13.31 -6.56 24.19
N THR A 182 13.18 -6.32 22.89
CA THR A 182 13.14 -4.97 22.31
C THR A 182 11.84 -4.28 22.74
N PRO A 183 11.92 -3.14 23.46
CA PRO A 183 10.72 -2.42 23.88
C PRO A 183 9.83 -2.02 22.70
N GLY A 184 8.53 -2.28 22.79
CA GLY A 184 7.53 -1.84 21.80
C GLY A 184 7.47 -2.68 20.52
N VAL A 185 8.31 -3.72 20.37
CA VAL A 185 8.36 -4.59 19.17
C VAL A 185 6.99 -5.18 18.80
N GLU A 186 6.18 -5.51 19.80
CA GLU A 186 4.85 -6.11 19.63
C GLU A 186 3.81 -5.14 19.05
N ASN A 187 4.12 -3.85 19.04
CA ASN A 187 3.28 -2.79 18.48
C ASN A 187 3.89 -2.15 17.22
N SER A 188 5.05 -2.62 16.76
CA SER A 188 5.74 -2.08 15.59
C SER A 188 5.45 -2.89 14.32
N VAL A 189 5.47 -2.22 13.17
CA VAL A 189 5.33 -2.85 11.84
C VAL A 189 6.46 -2.43 10.92
N ASP A 190 6.93 -3.36 10.09
CA ASP A 190 7.78 -3.05 8.95
C ASP A 190 6.91 -2.61 7.78
N VAL A 191 7.31 -1.55 7.10
CA VAL A 191 6.67 -1.05 5.89
C VAL A 191 7.70 -0.95 4.78
N LEU A 192 7.34 -1.44 3.59
CA LEU A 192 8.11 -1.28 2.36
C LEU A 192 7.20 -0.75 1.25
N PHE A 193 7.62 0.32 0.59
CA PHE A 193 6.97 0.87 -0.58
C PHE A 193 7.95 0.84 -1.76
N ARG A 194 7.49 0.41 -2.93
CA ARG A 194 8.25 0.40 -4.17
C ARG A 194 7.41 1.00 -5.29
N LEU A 195 7.99 1.96 -5.98
CA LEU A 195 7.51 2.55 -7.21
C LEU A 195 8.56 2.25 -8.27
N ILE A 196 8.21 1.47 -9.28
CA ILE A 196 9.16 1.02 -10.30
C ILE A 196 8.74 1.62 -11.63
N ASP A 197 9.72 2.19 -12.34
CA ASP A 197 9.55 2.62 -13.72
C ASP A 197 8.44 3.67 -13.91
N ALA A 198 8.32 4.62 -12.98
CA ALA A 198 7.32 5.66 -13.03
C ALA A 198 7.66 6.72 -14.08
N GLU A 199 6.63 7.21 -14.76
CA GLU A 199 6.75 8.28 -15.74
C GLU A 199 5.95 9.49 -15.27
N GLY A 200 6.58 10.66 -15.36
CA GLY A 200 5.96 11.92 -15.02
C GLY A 200 4.87 12.33 -16.00
N ARG A 201 4.22 13.45 -15.70
CA ARG A 201 3.42 14.17 -16.69
C ARG A 201 4.28 15.22 -17.41
N PRO A 202 3.94 15.56 -18.66
CA PRO A 202 4.59 16.65 -19.39
C PRO A 202 4.69 17.94 -18.58
N GLY A 203 5.90 18.50 -18.48
CA GLY A 203 6.23 19.70 -17.71
C GLY A 203 6.23 19.52 -16.19
N GLY A 204 5.98 18.29 -15.70
CA GLY A 204 5.89 17.97 -14.28
C GLY A 204 7.26 17.68 -13.63
N PRO A 205 7.32 17.69 -12.29
CA PRO A 205 8.57 17.50 -11.55
C PRO A 205 9.21 16.13 -11.80
N VAL A 206 8.40 15.08 -11.98
CA VAL A 206 8.91 13.72 -12.23
C VAL A 206 9.55 13.61 -13.62
N GLU A 207 8.92 14.17 -14.65
CA GLU A 207 9.50 14.19 -16.01
C GLU A 207 10.78 15.02 -16.04
N GLY A 208 10.75 16.19 -15.39
CA GLY A 208 11.94 17.04 -15.25
C GLY A 208 13.09 16.30 -14.58
N MET A 209 12.85 15.71 -13.41
CA MET A 209 13.88 14.97 -12.67
C MET A 209 14.48 13.81 -13.46
N ALA A 210 13.64 13.03 -14.14
CA ALA A 210 14.09 11.84 -14.85
C ALA A 210 14.61 12.12 -16.27
N ARG A 211 14.45 13.34 -16.81
CA ARG A 211 14.87 13.76 -18.17
C ARG A 211 14.47 12.75 -19.26
N ASN A 212 13.17 12.48 -19.39
CA ASN A 212 12.60 11.46 -20.27
C ASN A 212 12.95 10.01 -19.91
N GLY A 213 13.78 9.78 -18.89
CA GLY A 213 13.96 8.49 -18.25
C GLY A 213 12.81 8.15 -17.30
N LYS A 214 12.98 7.05 -16.57
CA LYS A 214 12.01 6.58 -15.59
C LYS A 214 12.46 6.91 -14.16
N LEU A 215 11.48 7.05 -13.27
CA LEU A 215 11.67 7.23 -11.84
C LEU A 215 11.39 5.90 -11.11
N THR A 216 12.38 5.37 -10.40
CA THR A 216 12.19 4.24 -9.49
C THR A 216 12.53 4.69 -8.08
N ALA A 217 11.64 4.40 -7.12
CA ALA A 217 11.80 4.73 -5.72
C ALA A 217 11.48 3.52 -4.84
N GLN A 218 12.28 3.27 -3.83
CA GLN A 218 12.04 2.29 -2.78
C GLN A 218 12.23 2.96 -1.43
N ILE A 219 11.31 2.73 -0.49
CA ILE A 219 11.40 3.22 0.88
C ILE A 219 11.00 2.10 1.82
N GLU A 220 11.83 1.85 2.83
CA GLU A 220 11.54 0.95 3.95
C GLU A 220 11.68 1.68 5.28
N THR A 221 10.86 1.29 6.26
CA THR A 221 10.85 1.88 7.59
C THR A 221 10.16 0.96 8.60
N VAL A 222 10.48 1.14 9.88
CA VAL A 222 9.72 0.59 11.00
C VAL A 222 8.80 1.68 11.53
N VAL A 223 7.51 1.38 11.64
CA VAL A 223 6.53 2.28 12.29
C VAL A 223 6.32 1.79 13.72
N GLU A 224 6.87 2.52 14.69
CA GLU A 224 6.68 2.24 16.12
C GLU A 224 5.27 2.61 16.58
N ASP A 225 4.74 1.94 17.61
CA ASP A 225 3.40 2.22 18.16
C ASP A 225 2.29 2.23 17.10
N ALA A 226 2.38 1.35 16.10
CA ALA A 226 1.43 1.24 15.01
C ALA A 226 0.00 0.99 15.52
N ASN A 227 -0.16 0.43 16.72
CA ASN A 227 -1.47 0.28 17.39
C ASN A 227 -2.18 1.61 17.62
N ARG A 228 -1.51 2.75 17.48
CA ARG A 228 -2.08 4.11 17.52
C ARG A 228 -2.46 4.67 16.16
N LEU A 229 -2.24 3.94 15.06
CA LEU A 229 -2.75 4.24 13.72
C LEU A 229 -4.27 3.95 13.65
N GLN A 230 -5.01 4.60 14.53
CA GLN A 230 -6.46 4.50 14.66
C GLN A 230 -7.08 5.84 14.28
N GLY A 231 -8.34 5.79 13.88
CA GLY A 231 -9.08 7.01 13.55
C GLY A 231 -8.67 7.54 12.18
N ALA A 232 -9.27 7.01 11.13
CA ALA A 232 -9.30 7.69 9.84
C ALA A 232 -10.27 8.90 9.89
N ASP A 233 -10.22 9.68 10.96
CA ASP A 233 -11.02 10.87 11.19
C ASP A 233 -10.55 12.03 10.28
N ALA A 234 -11.19 13.19 10.38
CA ALA A 234 -10.81 14.35 9.57
C ALA A 234 -9.34 14.79 9.77
N ALA A 235 -8.71 14.44 10.90
CA ALA A 235 -7.31 14.73 11.17
C ALA A 235 -6.35 13.71 10.53
N GLY A 236 -6.85 12.60 9.98
CA GLY A 236 -6.05 11.60 9.27
C GLY A 236 -5.43 10.53 10.17
N ILE A 237 -5.12 9.37 9.58
CA ILE A 237 -4.73 8.14 10.29
C ILE A 237 -3.47 8.28 11.17
N PHE A 238 -2.59 9.23 10.84
CA PHE A 238 -1.36 9.47 11.58
C PHE A 238 -1.53 10.48 12.71
N SER A 239 -2.65 11.20 12.83
CA SER A 239 -2.82 12.26 13.85
C SER A 239 -2.74 11.72 15.28
N ALA A 240 -3.47 10.64 15.58
CA ALA A 240 -3.46 10.03 16.92
C ALA A 240 -2.09 9.42 17.25
N TRP A 241 -1.47 8.77 16.26
CA TRP A 241 -0.13 8.21 16.35
C TRP A 241 0.93 9.28 16.62
N THR A 242 0.89 10.39 15.89
CA THR A 242 1.81 11.52 16.08
C THR A 242 1.64 12.15 17.46
N ARG A 243 0.41 12.36 17.93
CA ARG A 243 0.16 12.87 19.30
C ARG A 243 0.63 11.92 20.39
N ALA A 244 0.66 10.61 20.11
CA ALA A 244 1.19 9.61 21.01
C ALA A 244 2.73 9.55 21.03
N GLY A 245 3.41 10.35 20.21
CA GLY A 245 4.87 10.34 20.09
C GLY A 245 5.41 9.27 19.15
N GLY A 246 4.59 8.74 18.25
CA GLY A 246 4.96 7.72 17.28
C GLY A 246 6.12 8.15 16.37
N ARG A 247 6.94 7.17 15.98
CA ARG A 247 8.19 7.38 15.23
C ARG A 247 8.32 6.39 14.08
N PHE A 248 8.91 6.88 13.00
CA PHE A 248 9.52 6.05 11.97
C PHE A 248 10.98 5.81 12.36
N THR A 249 11.42 4.56 12.40
CA THR A 249 12.82 4.22 12.70
C THR A 249 13.40 3.36 11.60
N ALA A 250 14.74 3.34 11.51
CA ALA A 250 15.48 2.61 10.48
C ALA A 250 14.99 2.95 9.05
N VAL A 251 14.71 4.23 8.80
CA VAL A 251 14.24 4.68 7.49
C VAL A 251 15.38 4.54 6.49
N ARG A 252 15.12 3.82 5.41
CA ARG A 252 16.06 3.68 4.29
C ARG A 252 15.31 3.82 2.99
N GLY A 253 15.99 4.33 1.98
CA GLY A 253 15.41 4.39 0.66
C GLY A 253 16.43 4.54 -0.44
N GLU A 254 15.97 4.24 -1.64
CA GLU A 254 16.73 4.34 -2.87
C GLU A 254 15.86 5.04 -3.90
N LEU A 255 16.47 5.93 -4.68
CA LEU A 255 15.83 6.69 -5.74
C LEU A 255 16.71 6.62 -6.97
N SER A 256 16.12 6.41 -8.13
CA SER A 256 16.78 6.59 -9.43
C SER A 256 15.85 7.36 -10.36
N ALA A 257 16.41 8.29 -11.10
CA ALA A 257 15.69 9.16 -12.03
C ALA A 257 16.59 9.41 -13.25
N GLY A 258 16.34 8.67 -14.34
CA GLY A 258 17.26 8.65 -15.47
C GLY A 258 18.66 8.18 -15.03
N ASP A 259 19.68 9.00 -15.30
CA ASP A 259 21.07 8.70 -14.93
C ASP A 259 21.40 9.06 -13.47
N SER A 260 20.54 9.81 -12.77
CA SER A 260 20.75 10.17 -11.38
C SER A 260 20.29 9.07 -10.44
N ALA A 261 21.04 8.83 -9.36
CA ALA A 261 20.64 7.92 -8.30
C ALA A 261 20.89 8.55 -6.92
N ALA A 262 20.11 8.18 -5.91
CA ALA A 262 20.35 8.59 -4.54
C ALA A 262 19.92 7.50 -3.55
N THR A 263 20.66 7.38 -2.45
CA THR A 263 20.24 6.62 -1.28
C THR A 263 19.91 7.59 -0.15
N LEU A 264 18.91 7.27 0.66
CA LEU A 264 18.54 8.04 1.84
C LEU A 264 18.52 7.15 3.07
N SER A 265 18.88 7.73 4.21
CA SER A 265 18.73 7.07 5.51
C SER A 265 18.37 8.06 6.61
N SER A 266 17.60 7.58 7.58
CA SER A 266 17.32 8.31 8.82
C SER A 266 17.12 7.32 9.96
N ASP A 267 17.78 7.57 11.09
CA ASP A 267 17.63 6.73 12.27
C ASP A 267 16.21 6.86 12.86
N VAL A 268 15.71 8.09 12.92
CA VAL A 268 14.41 8.43 13.48
C VAL A 268 13.81 9.62 12.74
N LEU A 269 12.56 9.47 12.30
CA LEU A 269 11.68 10.57 11.88
C LEU A 269 10.41 10.57 12.73
N SER A 270 9.94 11.75 13.09
CA SER A 270 8.63 11.95 13.73
C SER A 270 7.83 12.98 12.95
N ALA A 271 6.63 13.30 13.40
CA ALA A 271 5.83 14.38 12.83
C ALA A 271 5.43 15.41 13.89
N THR A 272 5.27 16.66 13.48
CA THR A 272 4.61 17.71 14.28
C THR A 272 3.10 17.45 14.38
N PRO A 273 2.38 18.08 15.31
CA PRO A 273 0.92 17.98 15.38
C PRO A 273 0.17 18.36 14.10
N ASP A 274 0.74 19.21 13.24
CA ASP A 274 0.20 19.55 11.91
C ASP A 274 0.65 18.59 10.78
N GLY A 275 1.25 17.47 11.15
CA GLY A 275 1.61 16.36 10.26
C GLY A 275 2.93 16.53 9.50
N ARG A 276 3.74 17.54 9.81
CA ARG A 276 5.02 17.77 9.13
C ARG A 276 6.14 16.95 9.72
N LEU A 277 6.92 16.30 8.87
CA LEU A 277 8.05 15.50 9.32
C LEU A 277 9.08 16.34 10.08
N GLN A 278 9.72 15.71 11.06
CA GLN A 278 10.82 16.23 11.87
C GLN A 278 11.92 15.18 11.97
N GLY A 279 13.17 15.62 11.92
CA GLY A 279 14.35 14.76 12.02
C GLY A 279 15.37 15.05 10.92
N THR A 280 16.39 14.20 10.83
CA THR A 280 17.49 14.37 9.89
C THR A 280 17.52 13.21 8.91
N VAL A 281 17.62 13.52 7.63
CA VAL A 281 17.75 12.55 6.54
C VAL A 281 19.12 12.75 5.89
N ALA A 282 19.98 11.73 5.98
CA ALA A 282 21.19 11.66 5.18
C ALA A 282 20.81 11.23 3.76
N LEU A 283 21.39 11.89 2.76
CA LEU A 283 21.17 11.62 1.35
C LEU A 283 22.54 11.52 0.67
N GLN A 284 22.80 10.41 -0.01
CA GLN A 284 23.99 10.23 -0.85
C GLN A 284 23.52 10.17 -2.29
N ALA A 285 23.89 11.15 -3.10
CA ALA A 285 23.41 11.28 -4.46
C ALA A 285 24.56 11.15 -5.47
N ARG A 286 24.36 10.30 -6.48
CA ARG A 286 25.28 10.10 -7.60
C ARG A 286 24.74 10.82 -8.83
N GLN A 287 25.60 11.59 -9.47
CA GLN A 287 25.25 12.42 -10.64
C GLN A 287 23.97 13.28 -10.43
N PRO A 288 23.81 14.00 -9.31
CA PRO A 288 22.54 14.67 -8.98
C PRO A 288 22.22 15.87 -9.88
N MET A 289 23.23 16.45 -10.55
CA MET A 289 23.08 17.66 -11.34
C MET A 289 22.09 17.50 -12.50
N ALA A 290 22.04 16.32 -13.11
CA ALA A 290 21.08 16.03 -14.18
C ALA A 290 19.64 16.17 -13.65
N ALA A 291 19.31 15.47 -12.57
CA ALA A 291 18.01 15.56 -11.91
C ALA A 291 17.68 16.96 -11.39
N ILE A 292 18.62 17.65 -10.73
CA ILE A 292 18.42 18.99 -10.18
C ILE A 292 18.11 20.01 -11.29
N ALA A 293 18.91 20.03 -12.35
CA ALA A 293 18.68 20.97 -13.46
C ALA A 293 17.38 20.63 -14.22
N GLY A 294 17.01 19.35 -14.30
CA GLY A 294 15.73 18.93 -14.86
C GLY A 294 14.53 19.38 -14.01
N LEU A 295 14.64 19.30 -12.68
CA LEU A 295 13.64 19.84 -11.76
C LEU A 295 13.52 21.37 -11.87
N ALA A 296 14.64 22.08 -11.98
CA ALA A 296 14.64 23.55 -12.11
C ALA A 296 13.98 24.02 -13.42
N GLY A 297 14.07 23.21 -14.49
CA GLY A 297 13.35 23.44 -15.75
C GLY A 297 11.87 23.03 -15.71
N SER A 298 11.46 22.21 -14.74
CA SER A 298 10.04 21.87 -14.56
C SER A 298 9.29 23.08 -14.01
N GLY A 299 8.10 23.38 -14.55
CA GLY A 299 7.28 24.51 -14.11
C GLY A 299 6.67 24.35 -12.71
N SER A 300 7.22 23.47 -11.86
CA SER A 300 6.65 23.11 -10.57
C SER A 300 6.90 24.21 -9.52
N GLY A 301 5.86 24.98 -9.21
CA GLY A 301 5.87 26.02 -8.15
C GLY A 301 6.06 25.49 -6.72
N ALA A 302 6.32 24.19 -6.54
CA ALA A 302 6.57 23.56 -5.24
C ALA A 302 8.00 23.78 -4.73
N VAL A 303 8.96 24.03 -5.62
CA VAL A 303 10.34 24.33 -5.25
C VAL A 303 10.49 25.85 -5.19
N ASN A 304 10.84 26.39 -4.02
CA ASN A 304 11.18 27.81 -3.93
C ASN A 304 12.38 28.08 -4.84
N ARG A 305 12.28 29.02 -5.79
CA ARG A 305 13.38 29.40 -6.69
C ARG A 305 14.68 29.71 -5.92
N ALA A 306 14.58 30.29 -4.73
CA ALA A 306 15.73 30.52 -3.85
C ALA A 306 16.32 29.23 -3.27
N GLY A 307 15.49 28.22 -2.96
CA GLY A 307 15.92 26.91 -2.51
C GLY A 307 16.57 26.09 -3.63
N ALA A 308 16.01 26.14 -4.84
CA ALA A 308 16.61 25.54 -6.03
C ALA A 308 17.98 26.17 -6.34
N ALA A 309 18.10 27.49 -6.24
CA ALA A 309 19.36 28.21 -6.41
C ALA A 309 20.38 27.83 -5.32
N GLY A 310 19.96 27.71 -4.06
CA GLY A 310 20.82 27.28 -2.96
C GLY A 310 21.31 25.83 -3.09
N ALA A 311 20.45 24.91 -3.51
CA ALA A 311 20.83 23.53 -3.80
C ALA A 311 21.79 23.43 -5.00
N THR A 312 21.55 24.22 -6.05
CA THR A 312 22.43 24.30 -7.23
C THR A 312 23.79 24.89 -6.85
N ALA A 313 23.83 25.91 -6.00
CA ALA A 313 25.08 26.49 -5.50
C ALA A 313 25.85 25.49 -4.62
N ALA A 314 25.18 24.77 -3.72
CA ALA A 314 25.81 23.75 -2.88
C ALA A 314 26.39 22.59 -3.71
N ALA A 315 25.67 22.15 -4.75
CA ALA A 315 26.13 21.09 -5.65
C ALA A 315 27.25 21.58 -6.59
N ALA A 316 27.21 22.82 -7.06
CA ALA A 316 28.27 23.41 -7.88
C ALA A 316 29.61 23.52 -7.13
N VAL A 317 29.60 23.65 -5.80
CA VAL A 317 30.81 23.67 -4.96
C VAL A 317 31.46 22.30 -4.84
N GLN A 318 30.69 21.21 -4.92
CA GLN A 318 31.21 19.83 -4.79
C GLN A 318 31.55 19.16 -6.13
N GLY A 319 31.24 19.78 -7.27
CA GLY A 319 31.53 19.23 -8.60
C GLY A 319 30.53 18.14 -9.04
N ASN A 320 30.85 17.42 -10.12
CA ASN A 320 29.99 16.38 -10.71
C ASN A 320 30.15 15.00 -10.02
N GLU A 321 30.70 15.01 -8.80
CA GLU A 321 30.99 13.83 -7.99
C GLU A 321 29.81 13.45 -7.09
N ASP A 322 29.94 12.33 -6.38
CA ASP A 322 28.95 11.88 -5.41
C ASP A 322 28.77 12.92 -4.29
N VAL A 323 27.54 13.40 -4.12
CA VAL A 323 27.18 14.48 -3.20
C VAL A 323 26.55 13.87 -1.96
N ASN A 324 27.17 14.12 -0.80
CA ASN A 324 26.61 13.78 0.50
C ASN A 324 25.90 15.00 1.09
N LEU A 325 24.58 14.90 1.25
CA LEU A 325 23.71 15.95 1.75
C LEU A 325 23.06 15.50 3.06
N SER A 326 22.87 16.46 3.97
CA SER A 326 22.08 16.25 5.19
C SER A 326 20.88 17.20 5.16
N LEU A 327 19.69 16.62 5.03
CA LEU A 327 18.43 17.35 5.05
C LEU A 327 17.87 17.34 6.47
N VAL A 328 17.63 18.52 7.03
CA VAL A 328 17.07 18.67 8.37
C VAL A 328 15.63 19.15 8.26
N PHE A 329 14.70 18.39 8.80
CA PHE A 329 13.31 18.80 8.96
C PHE A 329 13.11 19.36 10.37
N ARG A 330 12.90 20.67 10.46
CA ARG A 330 12.62 21.38 11.71
C ARG A 330 11.71 22.57 11.44
N GLU A 331 10.92 22.95 12.42
CA GLU A 331 10.04 24.13 12.34
C GLU A 331 9.14 24.11 11.08
N GLY A 332 8.70 22.92 10.65
CA GLY A 332 7.85 22.74 9.47
C GLY A 332 8.54 23.03 8.12
N ARG A 333 9.86 23.11 8.08
CA ARG A 333 10.67 23.41 6.88
C ARG A 333 11.77 22.37 6.68
N THR A 334 12.19 22.20 5.43
CA THR A 334 13.35 21.41 5.02
C THR A 334 14.56 22.33 4.85
N PHE A 335 15.64 22.01 5.54
CA PHE A 335 16.91 22.73 5.48
C PHE A 335 18.00 21.88 4.85
N LEU A 336 18.87 22.52 4.09
CA LEU A 336 20.17 21.99 3.70
C LEU A 336 21.24 22.96 4.22
N GLY A 337 21.98 22.52 5.24
CA GLY A 337 22.85 23.43 6.01
C GLY A 337 22.05 24.62 6.55
N PRO A 338 22.49 25.88 6.33
CA PRO A 338 21.75 27.07 6.79
C PRO A 338 20.57 27.47 5.89
N PHE A 339 20.38 26.83 4.73
CA PHE A 339 19.42 27.27 3.71
C PHE A 339 18.08 26.52 3.81
N ALA A 340 16.98 27.25 3.90
CA ALA A 340 15.63 26.69 3.86
C ALA A 340 15.19 26.43 2.40
N LEU A 341 14.98 25.17 2.04
CA LEU A 341 14.67 24.74 0.67
C LEU A 341 13.16 24.82 0.38
N ALA A 342 12.36 24.19 1.23
CA ALA A 342 10.93 23.98 1.03
C ALA A 342 10.21 23.74 2.37
N PRO A 343 8.87 23.73 2.43
CA PRO A 343 8.14 23.17 3.56
C PRO A 343 8.51 21.69 3.79
N ALA A 344 8.60 21.27 5.06
CA ALA A 344 8.83 19.87 5.39
C ALA A 344 7.68 18.99 4.86
N PRO A 345 7.97 17.74 4.43
CA PRO A 345 6.94 16.81 3.94
C PRO A 345 5.82 16.63 4.97
N LYS A 346 4.58 16.55 4.49
CA LYS A 346 3.38 16.45 5.33
C LYS A 346 2.71 15.08 5.14
N LEU A 347 2.43 14.40 6.25
CA LEU A 347 1.85 13.05 6.29
C LEU A 347 0.32 13.05 6.20
N PHE A 348 -0.33 14.05 6.80
CA PHE A 348 -1.78 14.22 6.86
C PHE A 348 -2.09 15.72 6.97
#